data_AF-A0A078M9H1-F1
#
_entry.id   AF-A0A078M9H1-F1
#
_cell.length_a   1.000
_cell.length_b   1.000
_cell.length_c   1.000
_cell.angle_alpha   90.00
_cell.angle_beta   90.00
_cell.angle_gamma   90.00
#
_symmetry.space_group_name_H-M   'P 1'
#
loop_
_entity.id
_entity.type
_entity.pdbx_description
1 polymer ?
#
loop_
_entity_poly.entity_id
_entity_poly.type
_entity_poly.pdbx_seq_one_letter_code
_entity_poly.pdbx_strand_id
1 'polypeptide(L)' 'MTTTVACPTCKAPVTWDESFPDRPFCSPRCRLIDLGAWASEEHVIPGDELEQDLFSDDFREQ' A
#
# COMPACT_ATOMS: atom_id res chain seq x y z
N MET A 1 4.51 -22.50 14.41
CA MET A 1 3.36 -22.17 13.57
C MET A 1 3.86 -21.21 12.51
N THR A 2 3.66 -21.51 11.23
CA THR A 2 4.13 -20.66 10.14
C THR A 2 2.95 -19.83 9.63
N THR A 3 3.11 -18.51 9.59
CA THR A 3 2.05 -17.59 9.13
C THR A 3 2.02 -17.58 7.62
N THR A 4 0.85 -17.73 7.01
CA THR A 4 0.65 -17.58 5.56
C THR A 4 -0.29 -16.43 5.30
N VAL A 5 0.08 -15.54 4.37
CA VAL A 5 -0.69 -14.35 3.98
C VAL A 5 -0.96 -14.37 2.47
N ALA A 6 -1.98 -13.63 2.02
CA ALA A 6 -2.25 -13.48 0.59
C ALA A 6 -1.47 -12.29 0.02
N CYS A 7 -0.79 -12.49 -1.11
CA CYS A 7 -0.13 -11.42 -1.86
C CYS A 7 -1.12 -10.30 -2.18
N PRO A 8 -0.85 -9.03 -1.80
CA PRO A 8 -1.79 -7.93 -2.03
C PRO A 8 -2.16 -7.76 -3.51
N THR A 9 -1.20 -7.95 -4.41
CA THR A 9 -1.34 -7.73 -5.86
C THR A 9 -2.09 -8.84 -6.59
N CYS A 10 -1.75 -10.11 -6.35
CA CYS A 10 -2.26 -11.25 -7.14
C CYS A 10 -2.95 -12.35 -6.31
N LYS A 11 -3.01 -12.18 -4.99
CA LYS A 11 -3.64 -13.10 -4.01
C LYS A 11 -2.98 -14.48 -3.89
N ALA A 12 -1.83 -14.72 -4.53
CA ALA A 12 -1.05 -15.94 -4.32
C ALA A 12 -0.67 -16.10 -2.83
N PRO A 13 -0.65 -17.33 -2.28
CA PRO A 13 -0.26 -17.57 -0.90
C PRO A 13 1.25 -17.34 -0.70
N VAL A 14 1.61 -16.62 0.36
CA VAL A 14 2.98 -16.28 0.75
C VAL A 14 3.21 -16.73 2.17
N THR A 15 4.18 -17.62 2.37
CA THR A 15 4.58 -18.06 3.70
C THR A 15 5.56 -17.06 4.31
N TRP A 16 5.40 -16.74 5.60
CA TRP A 16 6.23 -15.78 6.32
C TRP A 16 7.58 -16.39 6.72
N ASP A 17 8.39 -16.74 5.72
CA ASP A 17 9.72 -17.32 5.86
C ASP A 17 10.64 -16.86 4.71
N GLU A 18 11.92 -17.28 4.76
CA GLU A 18 12.98 -16.84 3.83
C GLU A 18 12.78 -17.27 2.37
N SER A 19 11.87 -18.22 2.08
CA SER A 19 11.53 -18.58 0.70
C SER A 19 10.82 -17.45 -0.05
N PHE A 20 10.23 -16.49 0.67
CA PHE A 20 9.59 -15.29 0.11
C PHE A 20 10.28 -14.02 0.63
N PRO A 21 11.40 -13.58 0.02
CA PRO A 21 12.14 -12.40 0.48
C PRO A 21 11.35 -11.08 0.27
N ASP A 22 10.47 -11.03 -0.73
CA ASP A 22 9.62 -9.87 -1.03
C ASP A 22 8.28 -9.87 -0.27
N ARG A 23 8.12 -10.72 0.74
CA ARG A 23 6.92 -10.78 1.59
C ARG A 23 6.51 -9.37 2.07
N PRO A 24 5.22 -8.99 1.98
CA PRO A 24 4.05 -9.83 1.76
C PRO A 24 3.75 -10.18 0.29
N PHE A 25 4.58 -9.77 -0.66
CA PHE A 25 4.40 -10.06 -2.08
C PHE A 25 5.00 -11.42 -2.45
N CYS A 26 4.38 -12.10 -3.42
CA CYS A 26 4.88 -13.39 -3.89
C CYS A 26 6.10 -13.30 -4.82
N SER A 27 6.47 -12.09 -5.27
CA SER A 27 7.59 -11.85 -6.19
C SER A 27 7.97 -10.36 -6.24
N PRO A 28 9.19 -10.02 -6.72
CA PRO A 28 9.59 -8.63 -6.96
C PRO A 28 8.66 -7.88 -7.91
N ARG A 29 8.08 -8.60 -8.90
CA ARG A 29 7.13 -8.03 -9.85
C ARG A 29 5.87 -7.52 -9.16
N CYS A 30 5.29 -8.29 -8.24
CA CYS A 30 4.08 -7.88 -7.53
C CYS A 30 4.34 -6.65 -6.66
N ARG A 31 5.49 -6.59 -5.97
CA ARG A 31 5.92 -5.42 -5.21
C ARG A 31 6.01 -4.15 -6.07
N LEU A 32 6.56 -4.26 -7.28
CA LEU A 32 6.68 -3.11 -8.18
C LEU A 32 5.33 -2.67 -8.77
N ILE A 33 4.41 -3.60 -9.03
CA ILE A 33 3.06 -3.27 -9.48
C ILE A 33 2.32 -2.49 -8.39
N ASP A 34 2.38 -2.97 -7.15
CA ASP A 34 1.76 -2.29 -5.99
C ASP A 34 2.30 -0.87 -5.83
N LEU A 35 3.63 -0.71 -5.87
CA LEU A 35 4.27 0.60 -5.86
C LEU A 35 3.82 1.50 -7.03
N GLY A 36 3.65 0.92 -8.22
CA GLY A 36 3.13 1.63 -9.39
C GLY A 36 1.70 2.14 -9.18
N ALA A 37 0.82 1.30 -8.60
CA ALA A 37 -0.57 1.68 -8.31
C ALA A 37 -0.65 2.87 -7.33
N TRP A 38 0.22 2.91 -6.32
CA TRP A 38 0.36 4.09 -5.45
C TRP A 38 0.86 5.32 -6.19
N ALA A 39 1.89 5.17 -7.01
CA ALA A 39 2.45 6.28 -7.80
C ALA A 39 1.47 6.83 -8.85
N SER A 40 0.52 6.00 -9.30
CA SER A 40 -0.55 6.36 -10.25
C SER A 40 -1.85 6.77 -9.57
N GLU A 41 -1.87 6.96 -8.25
CA GLU A 41 -3.05 7.37 -7.47
C GLU A 41 -4.24 6.40 -7.59
N GLU A 42 -4.00 5.14 -7.96
CA GLU A 42 -5.04 4.09 -7.99
C GLU A 42 -5.36 3.61 -6.56
N HIS A 43 -4.38 3.70 -5.66
CA HIS A 43 -4.56 3.53 -4.23
C HIS A 43 -4.70 4.88 -3.53
N VAL A 44 -5.90 5.15 -3.02
CA VAL A 44 -6.24 6.38 -2.30
C VAL A 44 -6.77 6.03 -0.92
N ILE A 45 -6.27 6.72 0.09
CA ILE A 45 -6.85 6.70 1.44
C ILE A 45 -7.79 7.92 1.51
N PRO A 46 -9.09 7.72 1.72
CA PRO A 46 -10.01 8.86 1.87
C PRO A 46 -9.64 9.65 3.12
N GLY A 47 -9.53 10.98 2.97
CA GLY A 47 -9.32 11.89 4.10
C GLY A 47 -10.64 12.27 4.77
N ASP A 48 -10.56 12.67 6.03
CA ASP A 48 -11.68 13.30 6.73
C ASP A 48 -11.85 14.76 6.26
N GLU A 49 -13.09 15.18 6.00
CA GLU A 49 -13.38 16.53 5.47
C GLU A 49 -12.83 17.65 6.38
N LEU A 50 -12.92 17.47 7.70
CA LEU A 50 -12.44 18.45 8.69
C LEU A 50 -10.91 18.64 8.66
N GLU A 51 -10.14 17.61 8.35
CA GLU A 51 -8.68 17.71 8.28
C GLU A 51 -8.24 18.35 6.97
N GLN A 52 -8.95 18.09 5.88
CA GLN A 52 -8.66 18.68 4.57
C GLN A 52 -8.77 20.21 4.61
N ASP A 53 -9.78 20.74 5.31
CA ASP A 53 -9.93 22.19 5.49
C ASP A 53 -8.77 22.78 6.30
N LEU A 54 -8.39 22.16 7.43
CA LEU A 54 -7.33 22.65 8.32
C LEU A 54 -5.92 22.66 7.69
N PHE A 55 -5.66 21.72 6.78
CA PHE A 55 -4.37 21.60 6.10
C PHE A 55 -4.36 22.24 4.71
N SER A 56 -5.46 22.84 4.26
CA SER A 56 -5.52 23.60 3.02
C SER A 56 -4.70 24.90 3.10
N ASP A 57 -4.07 25.28 2.00
CA ASP A 57 -3.24 26.50 1.95
C ASP A 57 -4.05 27.79 2.20
N ASP A 58 -5.38 27.75 2.03
CA ASP A 58 -6.30 28.86 2.32
C ASP A 58 -6.25 29.32 3.79
N PHE A 59 -5.88 28.44 4.73
CA PHE A 59 -5.75 28.79 6.15
C PHE A 59 -4.37 29.34 6.54
N ARG A 60 -3.34 29.22 5.69
CA ARG A 60 -1.98 29.66 6.00
C ARG A 60 -1.76 31.16 5.84
N GLU A 61 -2.67 31.85 5.17
CA GLU A 61 -2.56 33.29 4.88
C GLU A 61 -3.33 34.19 5.87
N GLN A 62 -3.71 33.69 7.06
CA GLN A 62 -4.40 34.48 8.09
C GLN A 62 -3.51 34.85 9.29
#